data_AF-A0A162TDE2-F1
#
_entry.id   AF-A0A162TDE2-F1
#
_cell.length_a   1.000
_cell.length_b   1.000
_cell.length_c   1.000
_cell.angle_alpha   90.00
_cell.angle_beta   90.00
_cell.angle_gamma   90.00
#
_symmetry.space_group_name_H-M   'P 1'
#
loop_
_entity.id
_entity.type
_entity.pdbx_description
1 polymer ?
#
loop_
_entity_poly.entity_id
_entity_poly.type
_entity_poly.pdbx_seq_one_letter_code
_entity_poly.pdbx_strand_id
1 'polypeptide(L)'
;MTKSSSVKVIYKSDGDEFFVVAVPGMTSKWRKDKTIPLIDVVQSFEVLMTPNGTSSGEAIRPSKGVLESAFNTNNVDIVVRTIVENGVEKNM
;
A
#
# COMPACT_ATOMS: atom_id res chain seq x y z
N MET A 1 6.64 -26.33 6.06
CA MET A 1 6.10 -25.25 5.21
C MET A 1 5.58 -24.17 6.13
N THR A 2 6.25 -23.02 6.28
CA THR A 2 5.63 -21.81 6.87
C THR A 2 6.59 -20.64 6.77
N LYS A 3 6.40 -19.80 5.76
CA LYS A 3 6.71 -18.38 5.88
C LYS A 3 5.59 -17.67 5.14
N SER A 4 4.61 -17.19 5.90
CA SER A 4 3.68 -16.16 5.44
C SER A 4 4.52 -14.89 5.24
N SER A 5 5.35 -14.89 4.19
CA SER A 5 6.16 -13.73 3.83
C SER A 5 5.17 -12.71 3.27
N SER A 6 5.01 -11.59 3.93
CA SER A 6 4.22 -10.46 3.44
C SER A 6 5.17 -9.47 2.79
N VAL A 7 4.72 -8.78 1.74
CA VAL A 7 5.47 -7.66 1.15
C VAL A 7 4.76 -6.36 1.44
N LYS A 8 5.53 -5.29 1.62
CA LYS A 8 5.01 -3.91 1.64
C LYS A 8 5.02 -3.40 0.22
N VAL A 9 3.90 -2.87 -0.25
CA VAL A 9 3.86 -2.11 -1.50
C VAL A 9 3.92 -0.65 -1.14
N ILE A 10 5.03 0.01 -1.42
CA ILE A 10 5.32 1.38 -0.99
C ILE A 10 5.07 2.35 -2.14
N TYR A 11 4.26 3.36 -1.90
CA TYR A 11 3.98 4.48 -2.78
C TYR A 11 4.50 5.77 -2.12
N LYS A 12 5.29 6.57 -2.84
CA LYS A 12 5.86 7.81 -2.32
C LYS A 12 5.08 9.00 -2.87
N SER A 13 4.61 9.88 -2.00
CA SER A 13 3.93 11.13 -2.38
C SER A 13 4.37 12.26 -1.47
N ASP A 14 4.80 13.38 -2.06
CA ASP A 14 5.22 14.61 -1.35
C ASP A 14 6.20 14.40 -0.18
N GLY A 15 7.07 13.39 -0.28
CA GLY A 15 8.04 13.03 0.75
C GLY A 15 7.54 12.01 1.78
N ASP A 16 6.24 11.77 1.88
CA ASP A 16 5.65 10.72 2.71
C ASP A 16 5.63 9.37 1.99
N GLU A 17 5.76 8.28 2.76
CA GLU A 17 5.68 6.91 2.25
C GLU A 17 4.37 6.27 2.69
N PHE A 18 3.49 5.98 1.73
CA PHE A 18 2.26 5.22 1.95
C PHE A 18 2.50 3.77 1.57
N PHE A 19 1.96 2.82 2.31
CA PHE A 19 2.09 1.43 1.96
C PHE A 19 0.91 0.57 2.37
N VAL A 20 0.75 -0.54 1.66
CA VAL A 20 -0.19 -1.61 1.96
C VAL A 20 0.55 -2.94 2.08
N VAL A 21 -0.01 -3.87 2.85
CA VAL A 21 0.55 -5.22 3.00
C VAL A 21 -0.08 -6.13 1.97
N ALA A 22 0.75 -6.77 1.14
CA ALA A 22 0.31 -7.64 0.06
C ALA A 22 0.94 -9.03 0.13
N VAL A 23 0.35 -9.94 -0.63
CA VAL A 23 0.92 -11.28 -0.88
C VAL A 23 2.06 -11.13 -1.90
N PRO A 24 3.25 -11.69 -1.64
CA PRO A 24 4.41 -11.57 -2.52
C PRO A 24 4.09 -11.98 -3.95
N GLY A 25 4.39 -11.11 -4.92
CA GLY A 25 4.22 -11.39 -6.35
C GLY A 25 2.76 -11.35 -6.84
N MET A 26 1.76 -11.20 -5.97
CA MET A 26 0.36 -11.05 -6.39
C MET A 26 0.09 -9.66 -6.98
N THR A 27 0.75 -8.63 -6.50
CA THR A 27 0.67 -7.25 -7.03
C THR A 27 1.14 -7.19 -8.48
N SER A 28 2.25 -7.86 -8.83
CA SER A 28 2.75 -7.96 -10.21
C SER A 28 1.78 -8.75 -11.10
N LYS A 29 1.17 -9.82 -10.59
CA LYS A 29 0.11 -10.55 -11.30
C LYS A 29 -1.11 -9.68 -11.54
N TRP A 30 -1.59 -8.99 -10.50
CA TRP A 30 -2.75 -8.11 -10.57
C TRP A 30 -2.55 -6.93 -11.52
N ARG A 31 -1.33 -6.39 -11.61
CA ARG A 31 -1.00 -5.35 -12.61
C ARG A 31 -1.21 -5.84 -14.05
N LYS A 32 -0.97 -7.12 -14.32
CA LYS A 32 -1.18 -7.74 -15.64
C LYS A 32 -2.62 -8.20 -15.85
N ASP A 33 -3.26 -8.66 -14.78
CA ASP A 33 -4.62 -9.20 -14.82
C ASP A 33 -5.50 -8.56 -13.73
N LYS A 34 -6.34 -7.62 -14.18
CA LYS A 34 -7.26 -6.87 -13.32
C LYS A 34 -8.55 -7.64 -12.99
N THR A 35 -8.71 -8.87 -13.50
CA THR A 35 -9.84 -9.75 -13.13
C THR A 35 -9.65 -10.35 -11.74
N ILE A 36 -8.40 -10.41 -11.25
CA ILE A 36 -8.07 -10.82 -9.90
C ILE A 36 -8.61 -9.75 -8.93
N PRO A 37 -9.44 -10.11 -7.93
CA PRO A 37 -9.96 -9.14 -6.99
C PRO A 37 -8.84 -8.71 -6.02
N LEU A 38 -8.83 -7.43 -5.63
CA LEU A 38 -7.78 -6.88 -4.77
C LEU A 38 -7.68 -7.59 -3.41
N ILE A 39 -8.77 -8.19 -2.90
CA ILE A 39 -8.78 -8.98 -1.66
C ILE A 39 -7.87 -10.22 -1.72
N ASP A 40 -7.61 -10.77 -2.92
CA ASP A 40 -6.67 -11.88 -3.10
C ASP A 40 -5.22 -11.39 -3.25
N VAL A 41 -5.03 -10.07 -3.38
CA VAL A 41 -3.73 -9.43 -3.60
C VAL A 41 -3.19 -8.82 -2.31
N VAL A 42 -4.04 -8.10 -1.60
CA VAL A 42 -3.71 -7.46 -0.31
C VAL A 42 -4.12 -8.34 0.85
N GLN A 43 -3.35 -8.31 1.94
CA GLN A 43 -3.72 -9.03 3.16
C GLN A 43 -4.73 -8.26 4.01
N SER A 44 -4.76 -6.93 3.85
CA SER A 44 -5.69 -6.04 4.50
C SER A 44 -5.95 -4.81 3.63
N PHE A 45 -7.20 -4.36 3.56
CA PHE A 45 -7.59 -3.07 2.97
C PHE A 45 -7.31 -1.92 3.94
N GLU A 46 -6.07 -1.85 4.41
CA GLU A 46 -5.59 -0.83 5.32
C GLU A 46 -4.39 -0.13 4.69
N VAL A 47 -4.48 1.19 4.61
CA VAL A 47 -3.39 2.04 4.15
C VAL A 47 -2.63 2.50 5.39
N LEU A 48 -1.33 2.26 5.40
CA LEU A 48 -0.42 2.76 6.41
C LEU A 48 0.46 3.83 5.77
N MET A 49 0.94 4.76 6.57
CA MET A 49 1.90 5.77 6.15
C MET A 49 3.05 5.87 7.14
N THR A 50 4.22 6.18 6.61
CA THR A 50 5.38 6.59 7.38
C THR A 50 5.62 8.07 7.02
N PRO A 51 5.34 9.00 7.96
CA PRO A 51 5.56 10.43 7.71
C PRO A 51 7.05 10.72 7.56
N ASN A 52 7.38 11.64 6.65
CA ASN A 52 8.74 12.13 6.48
C ASN A 52 9.27 12.73 7.80
N GLY A 53 10.54 12.47 8.12
CA GLY A 53 11.19 13.03 9.31
C GLY A 53 10.94 12.27 10.63
N THR A 54 10.14 11.21 10.63
CA THR A 54 10.01 10.35 11.81
C THR A 54 11.22 9.40 11.94
N SER A 55 12.02 9.56 13.00
CA SER A 55 13.24 8.76 13.21
C SER A 55 12.98 7.29 13.54
N SER A 56 11.74 6.93 13.90
CA SER A 56 11.37 5.60 14.39
C SER A 56 10.84 4.65 13.29
N GLY A 57 10.54 5.15 12.08
CA GLY A 57 9.90 4.34 11.04
C GLY A 57 8.51 3.81 11.45
N GLU A 58 7.82 4.52 12.33
CA GLU A 58 6.49 4.14 12.80
C GLU A 58 5.47 4.23 11.67
N ALA A 59 4.73 3.14 11.50
CA ALA A 59 3.63 3.07 10.57
C ALA A 59 2.35 3.54 11.27
N ILE A 60 1.76 4.62 10.79
CA ILE A 60 0.51 5.16 11.30
C ILE A 60 -0.57 5.08 10.23
N ARG A 61 -1.84 5.14 10.63
CA ARG A 61 -2.94 5.29 9.68
C ARG A 61 -3.02 6.75 9.21
N PRO A 62 -3.00 7.04 7.91
CA PRO A 62 -3.18 8.39 7.40
C PRO A 62 -4.57 8.92 7.75
N SER A 63 -4.65 10.21 8.07
CA SER A 63 -5.95 10.90 8.21
C SER A 63 -6.60 11.12 6.84
N LYS A 64 -7.93 11.29 6.80
CA LYS A 64 -8.66 11.53 5.55
C LYS A 64 -8.10 12.70 4.72
N GLY A 65 -7.76 13.81 5.39
CA GLY A 65 -7.16 14.97 4.72
C GLY A 65 -5.81 14.66 4.07
N VAL A 66 -4.99 13.78 4.68
CA VAL A 66 -3.72 13.34 4.10
C VAL A 66 -3.96 12.48 2.86
N LEU A 67 -4.95 11.57 2.91
CA LEU A 67 -5.33 10.77 1.75
C LEU A 67 -5.84 11.66 0.60
N GLU A 68 -6.69 12.64 0.89
CA GLU A 68 -7.17 13.60 -0.12
C GLU A 68 -6.03 14.42 -0.72
N SER A 69 -5.09 14.92 0.08
CA SER A 69 -3.93 15.66 -0.43
C SER A 69 -3.02 14.79 -1.30
N ALA A 70 -2.76 13.53 -0.91
CA ALA A 70 -1.81 12.66 -1.61
C ALA A 70 -2.42 11.94 -2.83
N PHE A 71 -3.70 11.55 -2.76
CA PHE A 71 -4.38 10.70 -3.74
C PHE A 71 -5.57 11.37 -4.42
N ASN A 72 -5.91 12.62 -4.08
CA ASN A 72 -7.13 13.32 -4.52
C ASN A 72 -8.42 12.59 -4.12
N THR A 73 -8.35 11.67 -3.14
CA THR A 73 -9.49 10.92 -2.63
C THR A 73 -9.20 10.40 -1.22
N ASN A 74 -10.23 10.32 -0.37
CA ASN A 74 -10.17 9.63 0.92
C ASN A 74 -10.78 8.22 0.87
N ASN A 75 -11.16 7.72 -0.32
CA ASN A 75 -11.71 6.39 -0.47
C ASN A 75 -10.57 5.35 -0.42
N VAL A 76 -10.55 4.57 0.67
CA VAL A 76 -9.50 3.58 0.95
C VAL A 76 -9.36 2.56 -0.18
N ASP A 77 -10.45 2.09 -0.78
CA ASP A 77 -10.39 1.13 -1.89
C ASP A 77 -9.64 1.69 -3.11
N ILE A 78 -9.90 2.96 -3.44
CA ILE A 78 -9.22 3.65 -4.55
C ILE A 78 -7.74 3.87 -4.20
N VAL A 79 -7.44 4.26 -2.97
CA VAL A 79 -6.06 4.45 -2.50
C VAL A 79 -5.28 3.13 -2.54
N VAL A 80 -5.82 2.05 -1.98
CA VAL A 80 -5.21 0.71 -1.99
C VAL A 80 -4.91 0.28 -3.42
N ARG A 81 -5.90 0.42 -4.33
CA ARG A 81 -5.72 0.14 -5.74
C ARG A 81 -4.56 0.94 -6.35
N THR A 82 -4.50 2.23 -6.05
CA THR A 82 -3.47 3.16 -6.57
C THR A 82 -2.08 2.78 -6.09
N ILE A 83 -1.95 2.41 -4.80
CA ILE A 83 -0.69 1.93 -4.21
C ILE A 83 -0.27 0.59 -4.83
N VAL A 84 -1.19 -0.36 -4.98
CA VAL A 84 -0.90 -1.66 -5.63
C VAL A 84 -0.47 -1.47 -7.09
N GLU A 85 -1.07 -0.52 -7.80
CA GLU A 85 -0.79 -0.22 -9.21
C GLU A 85 0.56 0.48 -9.40
N ASN A 86 0.83 1.53 -8.62
CA ASN A 86 1.96 2.43 -8.85
C ASN A 86 3.11 2.29 -7.83
N GLY A 87 2.92 1.54 -6.75
CA GLY A 87 3.92 1.37 -5.70
C GLY A 87 5.04 0.40 -6.06
N VAL A 88 5.98 0.23 -5.15
CA VAL A 88 7.13 -0.68 -5.28
C VAL A 88 7.05 -1.73 -4.19
N GLU A 89 7.11 -3.00 -4.58
CA GLU A 89 7.19 -4.12 -3.63
C GLU A 89 8.53 -4.12 -2.90
N LYS A 90 8.47 -4.19 -1.57
CA LYS A 90 9.61 -4.34 -0.68
C LYS A 90 9.32 -5.49 0.28
N ASN A 91 10.21 -6.47 0.30
CA ASN A 91 10.13 -7.56 1.26
C ASN A 91 10.26 -7.01 2.70
N MET A 92 9.44 -7.53 3.60
CA MET A 92 9.59 -7.29 5.05
C MET A 92 10.70 -8.15 5.64
#